data_AF-A0A7Z7YS54-F1
#
_entry.id   AF-A0A7Z7YS54-F1
#
_cell.length_a   1.000
_cell.length_b   1.000
_cell.length_c   1.000
_cell.angle_alpha   90.00
_cell.angle_beta   90.00
_cell.angle_gamma   90.00
#
_symmetry.space_group_name_H-M   'P 1'
#
loop_
_entity.id
_entity.type
_entity.pdbx_description
1 polymer ?
#
loop_
_entity_poly.entity_id
_entity_poly.type
_entity_poly.pdbx_seq_one_letter_code
_entity_poly.pdbx_strand_id
1 'polypeptide(L)'
;SEIVATKKGSDYVVTGSGFLYNMVRVLVAFLIEVGKGKREPNDVPKLLEDKNRNNVPLTAPPDGLYLEKIYLSPEELIQEYGKDIKIHYKKSLEKH
;
A
#
# COMPACT_ATOMS: atom_id res chain seq x y z
N SER A 1 -3.88 6.24 0.40
CA SER A 1 -2.43 6.36 0.30
C SER A 1 -2.10 7.75 -0.17
N GLU A 2 -0.97 8.28 0.25
CA GLU A 2 -0.48 9.59 -0.17
C GLU A 2 1.04 9.52 -0.42
N ILE A 3 1.55 10.49 -1.16
CA ILE A 3 2.98 10.66 -1.41
C ILE A 3 3.37 12.02 -0.85
N VAL A 4 4.31 12.02 0.11
CA VAL A 4 4.78 13.23 0.78
C VAL A 4 6.19 13.54 0.30
N ALA A 5 6.39 14.70 -0.33
CA ALA A 5 7.72 15.11 -0.78
C ALA A 5 8.60 15.47 0.43
N THR A 6 9.85 14.99 0.45
CA THR A 6 10.83 15.30 1.49
C THR A 6 12.05 15.98 0.87
N LYS A 7 12.93 16.53 1.72
CA LYS A 7 14.19 17.15 1.26
C LYS A 7 15.11 16.21 0.49
N LYS A 8 14.95 14.89 0.66
CA LYS A 8 15.85 13.86 0.09
C LYS A 8 15.14 12.85 -0.81
N GLY A 9 13.83 12.97 -1.01
CA GLY A 9 13.04 11.99 -1.76
C GLY A 9 11.55 12.15 -1.53
N SER A 10 10.84 11.03 -1.43
CA SER A 10 9.40 11.01 -1.17
C SER A 10 9.04 9.86 -0.23
N ASP A 11 8.14 10.12 0.70
CA ASP A 11 7.54 9.09 1.55
C ASP A 11 6.25 8.59 0.91
N TYR A 12 6.06 7.26 0.93
CA TYR A 12 4.86 6.59 0.42
C TYR A 12 4.06 6.08 1.61
N VAL A 13 2.97 6.76 1.92
CA VAL A 13 2.11 6.41 3.07
C VAL A 13 1.03 5.44 2.62
N VAL A 14 1.02 4.25 3.23
CA VAL A 14 0.07 3.18 2.95
C VAL A 14 -0.70 2.83 4.23
N THR A 15 -1.97 3.20 4.26
CA THR A 15 -2.89 2.92 5.37
C THR A 15 -3.79 1.73 5.03
N GLY A 16 -3.93 0.79 5.97
CA GLY A 16 -4.76 -0.41 5.79
C GLY A 16 -4.99 -1.14 7.11
N SER A 17 -6.03 -1.98 7.15
CA SER A 17 -6.38 -2.77 8.35
C SER A 17 -5.42 -3.93 8.63
N GLY A 18 -4.58 -4.27 7.66
CA GLY A 18 -3.53 -5.29 7.79
C GLY A 18 -2.84 -5.52 6.47
N PHE A 19 -1.59 -5.98 6.54
CA PHE A 19 -0.74 -6.23 5.37
C PHE A 19 -0.22 -7.65 5.39
N LEU A 20 -0.12 -8.28 4.22
CA LEU A 20 0.57 -9.56 4.09
C LEU A 20 2.08 -9.38 4.26
N TYR A 21 2.78 -10.48 4.56
CA TYR A 21 4.24 -10.45 4.68
C TYR A 21 4.91 -9.87 3.41
N ASN A 22 5.75 -8.85 3.62
CA ASN A 22 6.42 -8.05 2.59
C ASN A 22 5.51 -7.26 1.63
N MET A 23 4.20 -7.20 1.83
CA MET A 23 3.26 -6.57 0.89
C MET A 23 3.64 -5.11 0.56
N VAL A 24 3.89 -4.30 1.58
CA VAL A 24 4.24 -2.88 1.40
C VAL A 24 5.57 -2.73 0.64
N ARG A 25 6.57 -3.57 0.95
CA ARG A 25 7.89 -3.54 0.30
C ARG A 25 7.84 -3.98 -1.17
N VAL A 26 6.94 -4.91 -1.51
CA VAL A 26 6.70 -5.31 -2.91
C VAL A 26 6.00 -4.18 -3.67
N LEU A 27 5.01 -3.54 -3.06
CA LEU A 27 4.31 -2.41 -3.66
C LEU A 27 5.26 -1.26 -3.97
N VAL A 28 6.12 -0.88 -3.01
CA VAL A 28 7.12 0.18 -3.21
C VAL A 28 8.13 -0.20 -4.29
N ALA A 29 8.60 -1.46 -4.33
CA ALA A 29 9.51 -1.92 -5.38
C ALA A 29 8.88 -1.81 -6.78
N PHE A 30 7.60 -2.17 -6.91
CA PHE A 30 6.86 -2.01 -8.15
C PHE A 30 6.72 -0.54 -8.57
N LEU A 31 6.37 0.36 -7.65
CA LEU A 31 6.31 1.79 -7.94
C LEU A 31 7.67 2.36 -8.39
N ILE A 32 8.77 1.88 -7.81
CA ILE A 32 10.12 2.27 -8.23
C ILE A 32 10.43 1.78 -9.64
N GLU A 33 10.04 0.56 -10.02
CA GLU A 33 10.24 0.06 -11.39
C GLU A 33 9.44 0.85 -12.42
N VAL A 34 8.18 1.17 -12.09
CA VAL A 34 7.33 2.04 -12.93
C VAL A 34 7.94 3.43 -13.07
N GLY A 35 8.37 4.06 -11.97
CA GLY A 35 9.02 5.38 -12.01
C GLY A 35 10.36 5.39 -12.77
N LYS A 36 11.00 4.23 -12.92
CA LYS A 36 12.22 4.04 -13.74
C LYS A 36 11.93 3.63 -15.19
N GLY A 37 10.66 3.50 -15.59
CA GLY A 37 10.25 3.05 -16.92
C GLY A 37 10.57 1.58 -17.21
N LYS A 38 10.80 0.76 -16.18
CA LYS A 38 11.05 -0.70 -16.34
C LYS A 38 9.76 -1.52 -16.43
N ARG A 39 8.63 -0.91 -16.07
CA ARG A 39 7.29 -1.50 -16.05
C ARG A 39 6.24 -0.47 -16.39
N GLU A 40 5.13 -0.93 -16.94
CA GLU A 40 3.98 -0.09 -17.22
C GLU A 40 2.99 -0.12 -16.04
N PRO A 41 2.40 1.02 -15.64
CA PRO A 41 1.34 1.05 -14.64
C PRO A 41 0.16 0.14 -15.00
N ASN A 42 -0.11 -0.03 -16.30
CA ASN A 42 -1.19 -0.85 -16.82
C ASN A 42 -0.95 -2.37 -16.66
N ASP A 43 0.22 -2.79 -16.19
CA ASP A 43 0.48 -4.21 -15.91
C ASP A 43 -0.20 -4.68 -14.62
N VAL A 44 -0.61 -3.77 -13.73
CA VAL A 44 -1.17 -4.11 -12.41
C VAL A 44 -2.36 -5.09 -12.47
N PRO A 45 -3.39 -4.89 -13.32
CA PRO A 45 -4.52 -5.84 -13.39
C PRO A 45 -4.06 -7.25 -13.76
N LYS A 46 -3.20 -7.38 -14.77
CA LYS A 46 -2.66 -8.67 -15.21
C LYS A 46 -1.89 -9.38 -14.10
N LEU A 47 -1.08 -8.63 -13.34
CA LEU A 47 -0.30 -9.19 -12.21
C LEU A 47 -1.19 -9.70 -11.08
N LEU A 48 -2.29 -9.00 -10.80
CA LEU A 48 -3.28 -9.42 -9.82
C LEU A 48 -4.06 -10.65 -10.26
N GLU A 49 -4.37 -10.76 -11.56
CA GLU A 49 -5.02 -11.93 -12.17
C GLU A 49 -4.11 -13.16 -12.19
N ASP A 50 -2.85 -12.99 -12.59
CA ASP A 50 -1.85 -14.06 -12.68
C ASP A 50 -1.57 -14.71 -11.32
N LYS A 51 -1.73 -13.96 -10.22
CA LYS A 51 -1.44 -14.38 -8.83
C LYS A 51 -0.06 -15.04 -8.65
N ASN A 52 0.86 -14.78 -9.58
CA ASN A 52 2.16 -15.41 -9.63
C ASN A 52 3.21 -14.48 -9.02
N ARG A 53 3.79 -14.90 -7.89
CA ARG A 53 4.77 -14.09 -7.17
C ARG A 53 6.08 -13.89 -7.95
N ASN A 54 6.39 -14.73 -8.92
CA ASN A 54 7.56 -14.54 -9.78
C ASN A 54 7.37 -13.38 -10.77
N ASN A 55 6.13 -12.95 -10.99
CA ASN A 55 5.82 -11.83 -11.87
C ASN A 55 5.85 -10.48 -11.14
N VAL A 56 6.21 -10.41 -9.85
CA VAL A 56 6.35 -9.14 -9.13
C VAL A 56 7.81 -8.88 -8.73
N PRO A 57 8.20 -7.60 -8.59
CA PRO A 57 9.57 -7.25 -8.26
C PRO A 57 10.03 -7.84 -6.93
N LEU A 58 11.35 -7.98 -6.79
CA LEU A 58 11.96 -8.25 -5.50
C LEU A 58 11.61 -7.14 -4.50
N THR A 59 11.50 -7.50 -3.23
CA THR A 59 11.13 -6.57 -2.16
C THR A 59 12.14 -5.42 -2.05
N ALA A 60 11.64 -4.19 -1.92
CA ALA A 60 12.49 -3.03 -1.60
C ALA A 60 13.27 -3.26 -0.30
N PRO A 61 14.44 -2.62 -0.07
CA PRO A 61 15.18 -2.71 1.19
C PRO A 61 14.31 -2.43 2.42
N PRO A 62 14.58 -3.08 3.58
CA PRO A 62 13.74 -2.93 4.77
C PRO A 62 13.95 -1.58 5.48
N ASP A 63 15.12 -0.96 5.33
CA ASP A 63 15.54 0.21 6.13
C ASP A 63 14.70 1.47 5.88
N GLY A 64 13.95 1.51 4.78
CA GLY A 64 13.04 2.60 4.45
C GLY A 64 11.60 2.40 4.92
N LEU A 65 11.26 1.25 5.53
CA LEU A 65 9.91 0.98 6.03
C LEU A 65 9.84 1.21 7.53
N TYR A 66 8.95 2.11 7.95
CA TYR A 66 8.62 2.34 9.35
C TYR A 66 7.10 2.36 9.56
N LEU A 67 6.68 2.06 10.78
CA LEU A 67 5.29 2.22 11.20
C LEU A 67 5.08 3.69 11.58
N GLU A 68 4.23 4.38 10.83
CA GLU A 68 3.93 5.79 11.06
C GLU A 68 2.85 5.98 12.14
N LYS A 69 1.71 5.28 12.01
CA LYS A 69 0.56 5.46 12.90
C LYS A 69 -0.28 4.19 13.01
N ILE A 70 -0.86 3.97 14.19
CA ILE A 70 -1.87 2.95 14.46
C ILE A 70 -3.19 3.65 14.77
N TYR A 71 -4.26 3.25 14.11
CA TYR A 71 -5.62 3.67 14.40
C TYR A 71 -6.31 2.58 15.22
N LEU A 72 -6.88 2.96 16.35
CA LEU A 72 -7.58 2.03 17.26
C LEU A 72 -9.10 2.09 17.07
N SER A 73 -9.61 3.08 16.36
CA SER A 73 -11.04 3.24 16.09
C SER A 73 -11.33 3.79 14.69
N PRO A 74 -12.49 3.45 14.07
CA PRO A 74 -12.92 4.06 12.81
C PRO A 74 -13.10 5.58 12.90
N GLU A 75 -13.46 6.10 14.06
CA GLU A 75 -13.68 7.53 14.29
C GLU A 75 -12.40 8.33 14.08
N GLU A 76 -11.24 7.82 14.52
CA GLU A 76 -9.93 8.43 14.30
C GLU A 76 -9.59 8.51 12.80
N LEU A 77 -9.92 7.47 12.02
CA LEU A 77 -9.74 7.47 10.57
C LEU A 77 -10.61 8.53 9.89
N ILE A 78 -11.87 8.66 10.30
CA ILE A 78 -12.82 9.64 9.75
C ILE A 78 -12.40 11.07 10.10
N GLN A 79 -11.86 11.30 11.30
CA GLN A 79 -11.38 12.62 11.71
C GLN A 79 -10.19 13.08 10.85
N GLU A 80 -9.31 12.18 10.45
CA GLU A 80 -8.09 12.51 9.70
C GLU A 80 -8.31 12.56 8.19
N TYR A 81 -8.98 11.55 7.63
CA TYR A 81 -9.18 11.45 6.18
C TYR A 81 -10.52 12.01 5.69
N GLY A 82 -11.38 12.47 6.61
CA GLY A 82 -12.71 13.00 6.31
C GLY A 82 -13.81 11.94 6.26
N LYS A 83 -15.07 12.40 6.14
CA LYS A 83 -16.27 11.54 6.14
C LYS A 83 -16.48 10.75 4.85
N ASP A 84 -15.76 11.11 3.78
CA ASP A 84 -15.94 10.51 2.45
C ASP A 84 -15.09 9.25 2.25
N ILE A 85 -14.34 8.81 3.28
CA ILE A 85 -13.55 7.59 3.17
C ILE A 85 -14.44 6.35 3.09
N LYS A 86 -14.09 5.46 2.16
CA LYS A 86 -14.72 4.15 2.04
C LYS A 86 -13.89 3.10 2.77
N ILE A 87 -14.32 2.72 3.97
CA ILE A 87 -13.67 1.65 4.73
C ILE A 87 -14.20 0.29 4.25
N HIS A 88 -13.31 -0.54 3.72
CA HIS A 88 -13.62 -1.90 3.29
C HIS A 88 -13.23 -2.89 4.38
N TYR A 89 -14.23 -3.49 5.03
CA TYR A 89 -14.03 -4.53 6.03
C TYR A 89 -13.97 -5.91 5.37
N LYS A 90 -13.27 -6.87 5.99
CA LYS A 90 -13.34 -8.27 5.56
C LYS A 90 -14.76 -8.79 5.77
N LYS A 91 -15.30 -9.52 4.78
CA LYS A 91 -16.63 -10.17 4.84
C LYS A 91 -16.87 -10.99 6.12
N SER A 92 -15.82 -11.56 6.73
CA SER A 92 -15.93 -12.33 7.98
C SER A 92 -16.35 -11.52 9.21
N LEU A 93 -16.43 -10.18 9.11
CA LEU A 93 -16.87 -9.27 10.16
C LEU A 93 -18.29 -8.72 9.90
N GLU A 94 -18.92 -9.06 8.78
CA GLU A 94 -20.34 -8.82 8.56
C GLU A 94 -21.11 -9.79 9.48
N LYS A 95 -21.60 -9.28 10.61
CA LYS A 95 -22.43 -10.07 11.53
C LYS A 95 -23.65 -10.59 10.77
N HIS A 96 -23.87 -11.90 10.84
CA HIS A 96 -25.17 -12.52 10.58
C HIS A 96 -26.22 -11.97 11.56
#